data_AF-A0A0W7XAQ3-F1
#
_entry.id   AF-A0A0W7XAQ3-F1
#
_cell.length_a   1.000
_cell.length_b   1.000
_cell.length_c   1.000
_cell.angle_alpha   90.00
_cell.angle_beta   90.00
_cell.angle_gamma   90.00
#
_symmetry.space_group_name_H-M   'P 1'
#
loop_
_entity.id
_entity.type
_entity.pdbx_description
1 polymer ?
#
loop_
_entity_poly.entity_id
_entity_poly.type
_entity_poly.pdbx_seq_one_letter_code
_entity_poly.pdbx_strand_id
1 'polypeptide(L)'
;MRKAWLLAAVAFSGSMGFIGLLVIGTFVVAGSMAGGAGGGGNVGLAKGAVPASYQPLVQKWGNLCKAINPALLAAQLYQESGFNPRAKSPAKAQGIAQFIPGTWATHGIDGDGDGDRDVWDPKDAIPSAASYDCQLAKYVKDAPGDPTRNMLAAYNAGAYAVIKYGGVPPYSETQNYVKIITTLEKSFARPVGRVNPSQQAAGAIYYAQKKLGTEYLWGGNGTPEQNGRFDCSGLTLAAYRSVGIDLPRVANDQWNAGPHPKREELLPGDLVFFSDDLTNSRAIRHVGIYVGGGYMIDAPRTGAVIRFDPVDTPDYFGATRVTEDGAKAIPEEPVEKRVERAEEKPEGREKPVEPEKGTGEEPDAGTDESPEGDEAVEAGGSDPGREPTGEPVEEPSGTPTGGPAGRPSGRPADGSADGGTAI
;
A
#
# COMPACT_ATOMS: atom_id res chain seq x y z
N MET A 1 66.18 -36.77 42.30
CA MET A 1 66.29 -35.96 41.05
C MET A 1 65.00 -36.09 40.25
N ARG A 2 64.67 -35.10 39.40
CA ARG A 2 63.93 -35.20 38.10
C ARG A 2 63.05 -36.46 37.87
N LYS A 3 61.74 -36.41 37.55
CA LYS A 3 60.88 -35.34 36.97
C LYS A 3 59.37 -35.60 37.22
N ALA A 4 58.56 -34.59 36.89
CA ALA A 4 57.10 -34.54 36.68
C ALA A 4 56.51 -35.73 35.84
N TRP A 5 55.19 -35.99 35.82
CA TRP A 5 54.05 -35.04 35.77
C TRP A 5 52.77 -35.48 36.52
N LEU A 6 51.95 -34.48 36.83
CA LEU A 6 50.53 -34.57 37.22
C LEU A 6 49.74 -33.47 36.48
N LEU A 7 48.46 -33.72 36.24
CA LEU A 7 47.41 -32.77 35.82
C LEU A 7 47.64 -31.95 34.52
N ALA A 8 46.92 -32.35 33.46
CA ALA A 8 46.63 -31.50 32.29
C ALA A 8 45.33 -31.96 31.58
N ALA A 9 44.22 -31.97 32.31
CA ALA A 9 42.87 -32.09 31.74
C ALA A 9 42.14 -30.74 31.90
N VAL A 10 41.18 -30.46 31.00
CA VAL A 10 40.51 -29.16 30.82
C VAL A 10 41.45 -28.05 30.29
N ALA A 11 41.49 -27.90 28.95
CA ALA A 11 41.56 -26.59 28.23
C ALA A 11 41.79 -26.70 26.70
N PHE A 12 41.11 -27.59 25.94
CA PHE A 12 41.12 -27.49 24.46
C PHE A 12 39.91 -28.11 23.73
N SER A 13 38.70 -27.93 24.26
CA SER A 13 37.45 -28.48 23.69
C SER A 13 36.35 -27.43 23.52
N GLY A 14 36.71 -26.19 23.20
CA GLY A 14 35.78 -25.05 23.08
C GLY A 14 35.62 -24.44 21.69
N SER A 15 36.48 -24.77 20.72
CA SER A 15 36.69 -23.97 19.50
C SER A 15 36.47 -24.69 18.17
N MET A 16 36.11 -25.99 18.17
CA MET A 16 35.83 -26.76 16.94
C MET A 16 34.38 -27.26 16.82
N GLY A 17 33.53 -27.07 17.85
CA GLY A 17 32.13 -27.50 17.83
C GLY A 17 31.19 -26.62 16.99
N PHE A 18 31.55 -25.35 16.74
CA PHE A 18 30.63 -24.37 16.14
C PHE A 18 30.72 -24.27 14.60
N ILE A 19 31.76 -24.83 13.98
CA ILE A 19 31.98 -24.76 12.52
C ILE A 19 31.57 -26.08 11.83
N GLY A 20 31.55 -27.20 12.54
CA GLY A 20 31.22 -28.52 11.98
C GLY A 20 29.72 -28.81 11.74
N LEU A 21 28.82 -27.92 12.18
CA LEU A 21 27.36 -28.17 12.21
C LEU A 21 26.57 -27.50 11.06
N LEU A 22 27.24 -27.14 9.96
CA LEU A 22 26.64 -26.47 8.79
C LEU A 22 26.70 -27.28 7.48
N VAL A 23 27.03 -28.58 7.53
CA VAL A 23 27.21 -29.43 6.35
C VAL A 23 26.48 -30.77 6.52
N ILE A 24 25.71 -31.15 5.49
CA ILE A 24 24.89 -32.37 5.35
C ILE A 24 23.64 -32.42 6.27
N GLY A 25 22.53 -31.89 5.74
CA GLY A 25 21.17 -32.21 6.16
C GLY A 25 20.37 -32.75 4.97
N THR A 26 20.52 -34.03 4.65
CA THR A 26 19.83 -34.67 3.51
C THR A 26 18.36 -34.93 3.82
N PHE A 27 17.48 -34.00 3.42
CA PHE A 27 16.03 -34.20 3.51
C PHE A 27 15.52 -35.09 2.37
N VAL A 28 14.94 -36.23 2.73
CA VAL A 28 14.13 -37.06 1.82
C VAL A 28 12.77 -36.40 1.65
N VAL A 29 12.44 -35.95 0.43
CA VAL A 29 11.12 -35.39 0.12
C VAL A 29 10.14 -36.54 -0.17
N ALA A 30 9.37 -36.93 0.85
CA ALA A 30 8.13 -37.67 0.63
C ALA A 30 7.08 -36.71 0.04
N GLY A 31 6.54 -37.03 -1.14
CA GLY A 31 5.64 -36.14 -1.86
C GLY A 31 4.19 -36.19 -1.36
N SER A 32 3.50 -35.05 -1.44
CA SER A 32 2.05 -34.93 -1.31
C SER A 32 1.50 -34.07 -2.45
N MET A 33 0.91 -34.70 -3.46
CA MET A 33 0.18 -34.02 -4.54
C MET A 33 -1.32 -33.97 -4.21
N ALA A 34 -1.85 -32.80 -3.83
CA ALA A 34 -3.28 -32.57 -3.70
C ALA A 34 -3.63 -31.07 -3.73
N GLY A 35 -4.64 -30.69 -4.52
CA GLY A 35 -5.17 -29.32 -4.60
C GLY A 35 -4.33 -28.39 -5.49
N GLY A 36 -4.85 -27.75 -6.56
CA GLY A 36 -6.22 -27.70 -7.06
C GLY A 36 -6.71 -26.26 -7.10
N ALA A 37 -6.97 -25.73 -8.31
CA ALA A 37 -7.32 -24.33 -8.51
C ALA A 37 -8.82 -24.06 -8.39
N GLY A 38 -9.18 -22.86 -7.94
CA GLY A 38 -10.53 -22.30 -8.04
C GLY A 38 -11.35 -22.36 -6.75
N GLY A 39 -12.11 -21.28 -6.49
CA GLY A 39 -13.06 -21.16 -5.37
C GLY A 39 -12.61 -20.13 -4.33
N GLY A 40 -13.31 -18.99 -4.28
CA GLY A 40 -13.08 -17.95 -3.28
C GLY A 40 -13.54 -18.37 -1.88
N GLY A 41 -12.63 -18.98 -1.11
CA GLY A 41 -12.70 -18.98 0.35
C GLY A 41 -12.20 -17.64 0.91
N ASN A 42 -12.57 -17.31 2.15
CA ASN A 42 -12.22 -16.03 2.77
C ASN A 42 -10.70 -15.88 2.92
N VAL A 43 -10.07 -15.12 2.02
CA VAL A 43 -8.64 -14.79 2.07
C VAL A 43 -8.41 -13.85 3.25
N GLY A 44 -7.84 -14.37 4.33
CA GLY A 44 -7.44 -13.57 5.48
C GLY A 44 -6.18 -12.77 5.16
N LEU A 45 -6.10 -11.53 5.67
CA LEU A 45 -4.88 -10.73 5.59
C LEU A 45 -3.72 -11.36 6.38
N ALA A 46 -2.50 -11.21 5.85
CA ALA A 46 -1.28 -11.48 6.60
C ALA A 46 -1.03 -10.44 7.70
N LYS A 47 -0.36 -10.84 8.80
CA LYS A 47 -0.07 -9.95 9.94
C LYS A 47 0.78 -8.77 9.47
N GLY A 48 0.32 -7.54 9.69
CA GLY A 48 1.07 -6.32 9.38
C GLY A 48 1.17 -5.99 7.89
N ALA A 49 0.49 -6.71 7.00
CA ALA A 49 0.46 -6.37 5.59
C ALA A 49 -0.25 -5.01 5.37
N VAL A 50 -1.42 -4.83 6.01
CA VAL A 50 -2.15 -3.55 6.06
C VAL A 50 -1.87 -2.86 7.40
N PRO A 51 -1.71 -1.52 7.47
CA PRO A 51 -1.65 -0.79 8.74
C PRO A 51 -2.89 -1.07 9.61
N ALA A 52 -2.70 -1.28 10.93
CA ALA A 52 -3.77 -1.79 11.80
C ALA A 52 -5.02 -0.89 11.88
N SER A 53 -4.90 0.41 11.67
CA SER A 53 -6.04 1.34 11.55
C SER A 53 -6.99 0.99 10.41
N TYR A 54 -6.47 0.37 9.34
CA TYR A 54 -7.22 0.06 8.12
C TYR A 54 -7.53 -1.44 8.00
N GLN A 55 -6.80 -2.29 8.72
CA GLN A 55 -6.98 -3.75 8.70
C GLN A 55 -8.45 -4.19 8.93
N PRO A 56 -9.22 -3.64 9.91
CA PRO A 56 -10.63 -4.02 10.08
C PRO A 56 -11.51 -3.64 8.89
N LEU A 57 -11.29 -2.47 8.28
CA LEU A 57 -12.02 -2.00 7.11
C LEU A 57 -11.73 -2.88 5.90
N VAL A 58 -10.45 -3.11 5.58
CA VAL A 58 -10.04 -3.96 4.45
C VAL A 58 -10.49 -5.42 4.65
N GLN A 59 -10.47 -5.94 5.88
CA GLN A 59 -10.93 -7.28 6.20
C GLN A 59 -12.46 -7.44 6.15
N LYS A 60 -13.24 -6.39 6.45
CA LYS A 60 -14.70 -6.33 6.27
C LYS A 60 -15.05 -6.20 4.79
N TRP A 61 -14.65 -5.08 4.18
CA TRP A 61 -15.11 -4.63 2.87
C TRP A 61 -14.44 -5.37 1.71
N GLY A 62 -13.24 -5.92 1.91
CA GLY A 62 -12.61 -6.83 0.95
C GLY A 62 -13.42 -8.10 0.68
N ASN A 63 -14.42 -8.45 1.50
CA ASN A 63 -15.31 -9.60 1.26
C ASN A 63 -16.67 -9.20 0.65
N LEU A 64 -16.84 -7.95 0.16
CA LEU A 64 -18.14 -7.42 -0.29
C LEU A 64 -18.71 -8.16 -1.53
N CYS A 65 -17.87 -8.65 -2.43
CA CYS A 65 -18.30 -9.47 -3.57
C CYS A 65 -17.19 -10.41 -4.09
N LYS A 66 -17.56 -11.41 -4.89
CA LYS A 66 -16.67 -12.47 -5.39
C LYS A 66 -15.50 -12.00 -6.27
N ALA A 67 -15.53 -10.77 -6.77
CA ALA A 67 -14.48 -10.21 -7.64
C ALA A 67 -13.35 -9.52 -6.84
N ILE A 68 -13.49 -9.40 -5.52
CA ILE A 68 -12.45 -8.91 -4.61
C ILE A 68 -12.22 -9.91 -3.48
N ASN A 69 -11.09 -9.76 -2.81
CA ASN A 69 -10.83 -10.33 -1.50
C ASN A 69 -9.99 -9.31 -0.69
N PRO A 70 -9.86 -9.46 0.65
CA PRO A 70 -9.10 -8.53 1.48
C PRO A 70 -7.64 -8.30 1.04
N ALA A 71 -6.95 -9.33 0.56
CA ALA A 71 -5.57 -9.19 0.11
C ALA A 71 -5.46 -8.45 -1.24
N LEU A 72 -6.44 -8.63 -2.13
CA LEU A 72 -6.53 -7.87 -3.38
C LEU A 72 -6.81 -6.38 -3.11
N LEU A 73 -7.80 -6.08 -2.25
CA LEU A 73 -8.13 -4.70 -1.86
C LEU A 73 -6.94 -4.02 -1.16
N ALA A 74 -6.20 -4.76 -0.32
CA ALA A 74 -4.95 -4.27 0.27
C ALA A 74 -3.88 -3.95 -0.79
N ALA A 75 -3.68 -4.84 -1.76
CA ALA A 75 -2.72 -4.66 -2.84
C ALA A 75 -3.06 -3.46 -3.74
N GLN A 76 -4.35 -3.24 -4.01
CA GLN A 76 -4.87 -2.08 -4.75
C GLN A 76 -4.62 -0.79 -3.97
N LEU A 77 -5.03 -0.70 -2.70
CA LEU A 77 -4.76 0.48 -1.84
C LEU A 77 -3.26 0.78 -1.66
N TYR A 78 -2.39 -0.24 -1.66
CA TYR A 78 -0.95 -0.05 -1.67
C TYR A 78 -0.42 0.48 -3.03
N GLN A 79 -0.96 -0.02 -4.13
CA GLN A 79 -0.61 0.46 -5.48
C GLN A 79 -1.01 1.94 -5.66
N GLU A 80 -2.23 2.32 -5.26
CA GLU A 80 -2.76 3.68 -5.38
C GLU A 80 -1.98 4.70 -4.54
N SER A 81 -1.75 4.41 -3.24
CA SER A 81 -1.24 5.43 -2.29
C SER A 81 -0.12 4.97 -1.36
N GLY A 82 0.25 3.68 -1.37
CA GLY A 82 1.10 3.11 -0.31
C GLY A 82 0.46 3.20 1.09
N PHE A 83 -0.87 3.13 1.14
CA PHE A 83 -1.74 3.41 2.30
C PHE A 83 -1.67 4.86 2.84
N ASN A 84 -1.34 5.85 2.00
CA ASN A 84 -1.33 7.26 2.40
C ASN A 84 -2.73 7.90 2.22
N PRO A 85 -3.47 8.23 3.29
CA PRO A 85 -4.79 8.86 3.19
C PRO A 85 -4.75 10.29 2.65
N ARG A 86 -3.58 10.93 2.55
CA ARG A 86 -3.41 12.31 2.07
C ARG A 86 -2.76 12.39 0.68
N ALA A 87 -2.67 11.27 -0.04
CA ALA A 87 -2.11 11.23 -1.40
C ALA A 87 -2.95 12.05 -2.40
N LYS A 88 -2.27 12.72 -3.34
CA LYS A 88 -2.85 13.59 -4.37
C LYS A 88 -2.14 13.38 -5.70
N SER A 89 -2.90 13.35 -6.81
CA SER A 89 -2.35 13.35 -8.17
C SER A 89 -2.49 14.69 -8.90
N PRO A 90 -1.68 14.97 -9.95
CA PRO A 90 -1.90 16.10 -10.84
C PRO A 90 -3.23 16.02 -11.62
N ALA A 91 -3.70 14.83 -12.00
CA ALA A 91 -5.07 14.56 -12.48
C ALA A 91 -6.14 14.63 -11.36
N LYS A 92 -5.75 15.07 -10.17
CA LYS A 92 -6.60 15.37 -9.01
C LYS A 92 -7.22 14.14 -8.37
N ALA A 93 -6.61 12.97 -8.49
CA ALA A 93 -6.96 11.80 -7.69
C ALA A 93 -6.64 12.04 -6.19
N GLN A 94 -7.43 11.47 -5.28
CA GLN A 94 -7.47 11.85 -3.86
C GLN A 94 -7.62 10.64 -2.94
N GLY A 95 -7.08 10.78 -1.72
CA GLY A 95 -7.28 9.81 -0.65
C GLY A 95 -6.49 8.51 -0.82
N ILE A 96 -6.73 7.57 0.09
CA ILE A 96 -6.03 6.28 0.17
C ILE A 96 -6.25 5.37 -1.06
N ALA A 97 -7.33 5.59 -1.80
CA ALA A 97 -7.73 4.83 -3.00
C ALA A 97 -7.61 5.62 -4.32
N GLN A 98 -7.04 6.84 -4.28
CA GLN A 98 -6.87 7.71 -5.46
C GLN A 98 -8.16 7.90 -6.29
N PHE A 99 -9.26 8.25 -5.62
CA PHE A 99 -10.50 8.63 -6.30
C PHE A 99 -10.36 9.99 -6.99
N ILE A 100 -10.68 10.05 -8.29
CA ILE A 100 -10.90 11.34 -8.98
C ILE A 100 -12.27 11.94 -8.56
N PRO A 101 -12.45 13.28 -8.53
CA PRO A 101 -13.62 13.89 -7.89
C PRO A 101 -14.96 13.54 -8.54
N GLY A 102 -14.97 13.30 -9.86
CA GLY A 102 -16.18 12.85 -10.57
C GLY A 102 -16.64 11.47 -10.14
N THR A 103 -15.70 10.52 -9.94
CA THR A 103 -15.99 9.17 -9.43
C THR A 103 -16.39 9.22 -7.95
N TRP A 104 -15.76 10.10 -7.14
CA TRP A 104 -16.17 10.29 -5.74
C TRP A 104 -17.61 10.77 -5.62
N ALA A 105 -18.01 11.76 -6.44
CA ALA A 105 -19.36 12.31 -6.39
C ALA A 105 -20.47 11.26 -6.60
N THR A 106 -20.23 10.28 -7.48
CA THR A 106 -21.21 9.24 -7.84
C THR A 106 -21.05 7.89 -7.11
N HIS A 107 -19.86 7.53 -6.64
CA HIS A 107 -19.58 6.23 -6.02
C HIS A 107 -19.03 6.28 -4.59
N GLY A 108 -18.68 7.47 -4.07
CA GLY A 108 -18.32 7.65 -2.66
C GLY A 108 -19.51 7.37 -1.75
N ILE A 109 -19.28 6.62 -0.67
CA ILE A 109 -20.28 6.27 0.34
C ILE A 109 -19.81 6.69 1.73
N ASP A 110 -20.77 7.06 2.57
CA ASP A 110 -20.62 7.15 4.02
C ASP A 110 -20.37 5.73 4.55
N GLY A 111 -19.18 5.50 5.10
CA GLY A 111 -18.62 4.17 5.34
C GLY A 111 -18.68 3.68 6.79
N ASP A 112 -18.78 4.60 7.76
CA ASP A 112 -19.04 4.31 9.17
C ASP A 112 -20.29 4.95 9.77
N GLY A 113 -20.97 5.86 9.07
CA GLY A 113 -22.29 6.38 9.41
C GLY A 113 -22.29 7.72 10.17
N ASP A 114 -21.26 8.56 10.00
CA ASP A 114 -21.18 9.85 10.68
C ASP A 114 -21.98 10.99 9.99
N GLY A 115 -22.34 10.80 8.72
CA GLY A 115 -23.26 11.65 7.96
C GLY A 115 -22.63 12.55 6.90
N ASP A 116 -21.30 12.52 6.72
CA ASP A 116 -20.65 13.08 5.53
C ASP A 116 -20.00 12.01 4.64
N ARG A 117 -19.15 12.42 3.70
CA ARG A 117 -18.59 11.56 2.63
C ARG A 117 -17.22 12.09 2.22
N ASP A 118 -16.21 11.90 3.05
CA ASP A 118 -14.88 12.45 2.84
C ASP A 118 -13.92 11.45 2.17
N VAL A 119 -13.41 11.84 0.99
CA VAL A 119 -12.36 11.10 0.28
C VAL A 119 -11.04 11.05 1.06
N TRP A 120 -10.83 11.95 2.02
CA TRP A 120 -9.66 11.97 2.90
C TRP A 120 -9.79 11.05 4.14
N ASP A 121 -10.98 10.54 4.48
CA ASP A 121 -11.13 9.54 5.53
C ASP A 121 -11.10 8.11 4.94
N PRO A 122 -10.13 7.27 5.34
CA PRO A 122 -10.15 5.84 5.04
C PRO A 122 -11.43 5.10 5.47
N LYS A 123 -12.18 5.61 6.45
CA LYS A 123 -13.49 5.08 6.86
C LYS A 123 -14.51 5.10 5.72
N ASP A 124 -14.48 6.10 4.84
CA ASP A 124 -15.33 6.21 3.65
C ASP A 124 -14.62 5.70 2.39
N ALA A 125 -13.35 6.06 2.21
CA ALA A 125 -12.61 5.77 0.99
C ALA A 125 -12.34 4.26 0.78
N ILE A 126 -12.11 3.47 1.85
CA ILE A 126 -11.92 2.01 1.73
C ILE A 126 -13.24 1.30 1.38
N PRO A 127 -14.38 1.58 2.04
CA PRO A 127 -15.68 1.03 1.63
C PRO A 127 -16.11 1.47 0.25
N SER A 128 -15.83 2.72 -0.13
CA SER A 128 -16.12 3.24 -1.47
C SER A 128 -15.33 2.51 -2.53
N ALA A 129 -14.02 2.26 -2.32
CA ALA A 129 -13.18 1.49 -3.24
C ALA A 129 -13.77 0.09 -3.48
N ALA A 130 -13.97 -0.70 -2.41
CA ALA A 130 -14.56 -2.03 -2.50
C ALA A 130 -15.96 -2.03 -3.15
N SER A 131 -16.77 -1.01 -2.86
CA SER A 131 -18.12 -0.86 -3.44
C SER A 131 -18.08 -0.49 -4.92
N TYR A 132 -17.08 0.27 -5.36
CA TYR A 132 -16.85 0.62 -6.75
C TYR A 132 -16.27 -0.55 -7.55
N ASP A 133 -15.29 -1.29 -7.00
CA ASP A 133 -14.80 -2.57 -7.56
C ASP A 133 -15.95 -3.54 -7.81
N CYS A 134 -16.85 -3.69 -6.83
CA CYS A 134 -18.05 -4.52 -6.92
C CYS A 134 -19.16 -3.96 -7.84
N GLN A 135 -19.05 -2.72 -8.34
CA GLN A 135 -19.88 -2.16 -9.41
C GLN A 135 -19.20 -2.39 -10.77
N LEU A 136 -17.91 -2.09 -10.89
CA LEU A 136 -17.09 -2.34 -12.08
C LEU A 136 -17.16 -3.81 -12.51
N ALA A 137 -17.02 -4.75 -11.57
CA ALA A 137 -17.17 -6.19 -11.80
C ALA A 137 -18.55 -6.60 -12.36
N LYS A 138 -19.62 -5.82 -12.10
CA LYS A 138 -20.95 -6.03 -12.69
C LYS A 138 -21.06 -5.43 -14.09
N TYR A 139 -20.45 -4.27 -14.33
CA TYR A 139 -20.42 -3.65 -15.66
C TYR A 139 -19.63 -4.47 -16.68
N VAL A 140 -18.54 -5.10 -16.26
CA VAL A 140 -17.68 -5.93 -17.16
C VAL A 140 -17.95 -7.43 -17.06
N LYS A 141 -19.06 -7.84 -16.44
CA LYS A 141 -19.36 -9.26 -16.13
C LYS A 141 -19.41 -10.19 -17.36
N ASP A 142 -19.71 -9.64 -18.54
CA ASP A 142 -19.83 -10.38 -19.80
C ASP A 142 -18.54 -10.31 -20.65
N ALA A 143 -17.52 -9.58 -20.19
CA ALA A 143 -16.22 -9.54 -20.85
C ALA A 143 -15.45 -10.85 -20.57
N PRO A 144 -14.95 -11.56 -21.60
CA PRO A 144 -14.19 -12.80 -21.42
C PRO A 144 -12.96 -12.69 -20.51
N GLY A 145 -12.56 -13.82 -19.94
CA GLY A 145 -11.37 -13.94 -19.10
C GLY A 145 -11.68 -14.03 -17.61
N ASP A 146 -10.79 -13.49 -16.78
CA ASP A 146 -10.91 -13.53 -15.33
C ASP A 146 -11.66 -12.28 -14.80
N PRO A 147 -12.75 -12.44 -14.02
CA PRO A 147 -13.55 -11.31 -13.55
C PRO A 147 -12.79 -10.31 -12.68
N THR A 148 -11.83 -10.76 -11.87
CA THR A 148 -11.02 -9.91 -10.99
C THR A 148 -10.05 -9.07 -11.81
N ARG A 149 -9.37 -9.66 -12.80
CA ARG A 149 -8.50 -8.94 -13.73
C ARG A 149 -9.26 -7.94 -14.59
N ASN A 150 -10.47 -8.29 -15.05
CA ASN A 150 -11.33 -7.39 -15.80
C ASN A 150 -11.88 -6.24 -14.94
N MET A 151 -12.19 -6.49 -13.66
CA MET A 151 -12.56 -5.46 -12.69
C MET A 151 -11.41 -4.47 -12.45
N LEU A 152 -10.20 -4.95 -12.15
CA LEU A 152 -9.03 -4.09 -11.95
C LEU A 152 -8.69 -3.27 -13.21
N ALA A 153 -8.82 -3.87 -14.39
CA ALA A 153 -8.67 -3.16 -15.66
C ALA A 153 -9.73 -2.07 -15.84
N ALA A 154 -10.95 -2.28 -15.33
CA ALA A 154 -12.03 -1.30 -15.38
C ALA A 154 -11.85 -0.16 -14.35
N TYR A 155 -11.14 -0.38 -13.26
CA TYR A 155 -10.77 0.67 -12.29
C TYR A 155 -9.79 1.67 -12.93
N ASN A 156 -8.71 1.15 -13.55
CA ASN A 156 -7.68 1.96 -14.19
C ASN A 156 -8.10 2.56 -15.56
N ALA A 157 -8.63 1.74 -16.48
CA ALA A 157 -8.95 2.16 -17.85
C ALA A 157 -10.42 2.55 -18.10
N GLY A 158 -11.31 2.30 -17.13
CA GLY A 158 -12.76 2.44 -17.28
C GLY A 158 -13.43 1.22 -17.94
N ALA A 159 -14.63 0.88 -17.48
CA ALA A 159 -15.37 -0.32 -17.93
C ALA A 159 -15.59 -0.39 -19.46
N TYR A 160 -15.78 0.75 -20.13
CA TYR A 160 -15.94 0.78 -21.59
C TYR A 160 -14.73 0.23 -22.35
N ALA A 161 -13.50 0.48 -21.88
CA ALA A 161 -12.30 -0.09 -22.49
C ALA A 161 -12.28 -1.62 -22.37
N VAL A 162 -12.63 -2.15 -21.20
CA VAL A 162 -12.70 -3.59 -20.94
C VAL A 162 -13.77 -4.27 -21.80
N ILE A 163 -14.92 -3.62 -22.00
CA ILE A 163 -15.97 -4.09 -22.92
C ILE A 163 -15.49 -4.03 -24.39
N LYS A 164 -14.90 -2.91 -24.82
CA LYS A 164 -14.42 -2.68 -26.21
C LYS A 164 -13.33 -3.67 -26.64
N TYR A 165 -12.49 -4.13 -25.73
CA TYR A 165 -11.41 -5.09 -26.00
C TYR A 165 -11.72 -6.53 -25.53
N GLY A 166 -12.90 -6.79 -24.94
CA GLY A 166 -13.30 -8.13 -24.51
C GLY A 166 -12.47 -8.71 -23.35
N GLY A 167 -12.00 -7.85 -22.44
CA GLY A 167 -11.13 -8.20 -21.31
C GLY A 167 -10.13 -7.08 -20.99
N VAL A 168 -9.03 -7.41 -20.30
CA VAL A 168 -7.94 -6.45 -20.02
C VAL A 168 -7.42 -5.84 -21.33
N PRO A 169 -7.49 -4.50 -21.52
CA PRO A 169 -7.17 -3.86 -22.79
C PRO A 169 -5.67 -3.92 -23.11
N PRO A 170 -5.27 -3.67 -24.38
CA PRO A 170 -3.87 -3.65 -24.83
C PRO A 170 -3.11 -2.37 -24.41
N TYR A 171 -3.41 -1.84 -23.22
CA TYR A 171 -2.74 -0.67 -22.65
C TYR A 171 -1.67 -1.11 -21.66
N SER A 172 -0.41 -0.77 -21.93
CA SER A 172 0.75 -1.19 -21.13
C SER A 172 0.61 -0.83 -19.65
N GLU A 173 0.05 0.34 -19.34
CA GLU A 173 -0.23 0.78 -17.99
C GLU A 173 -1.25 -0.16 -17.30
N THR A 174 -2.42 -0.36 -17.89
CA THR A 174 -3.48 -1.22 -17.35
C THR A 174 -3.04 -2.67 -17.19
N GLN A 175 -2.26 -3.20 -18.14
CA GLN A 175 -1.69 -4.55 -18.02
C GLN A 175 -0.70 -4.65 -16.86
N ASN A 176 0.13 -3.63 -16.64
CA ASN A 176 1.04 -3.56 -15.50
C ASN A 176 0.29 -3.37 -14.18
N TYR A 177 -0.73 -2.51 -14.13
CA TYR A 177 -1.59 -2.28 -12.96
C TYR A 177 -2.23 -3.59 -12.48
N VAL A 178 -2.90 -4.31 -13.38
CA VAL A 178 -3.52 -5.62 -13.09
C VAL A 178 -2.45 -6.64 -12.66
N LYS A 179 -1.28 -6.67 -13.33
CA LYS A 179 -0.18 -7.59 -12.98
C LYS A 179 0.41 -7.31 -11.59
N ILE A 180 0.66 -6.05 -11.25
CA ILE A 180 1.22 -5.63 -9.97
C ILE A 180 0.27 -6.02 -8.84
N ILE A 181 -1.00 -5.64 -8.93
CA ILE A 181 -1.99 -5.91 -7.87
C ILE A 181 -2.18 -7.42 -7.67
N THR A 182 -2.38 -8.21 -8.74
CA THR A 182 -2.49 -9.69 -8.65
C THR A 182 -1.18 -10.42 -8.30
N THR A 183 -0.07 -9.69 -8.14
CA THR A 183 1.20 -10.23 -7.63
C THR A 183 1.42 -9.83 -6.17
N LEU A 184 1.21 -8.57 -5.83
CA LEU A 184 1.20 -8.06 -4.46
C LEU A 184 0.14 -8.74 -3.59
N GLU A 185 -1.04 -9.08 -4.14
CA GLU A 185 -2.09 -9.88 -3.47
C GLU A 185 -1.53 -11.11 -2.75
N LYS A 186 -0.53 -11.78 -3.35
CA LYS A 186 0.13 -12.97 -2.79
C LYS A 186 0.99 -12.65 -1.55
N SER A 187 1.49 -11.42 -1.45
CA SER A 187 2.16 -10.89 -0.25
C SER A 187 1.14 -10.54 0.83
N PHE A 188 0.07 -9.82 0.47
CA PHE A 188 -0.97 -9.39 1.41
C PHE A 188 -1.83 -10.55 1.95
N ALA A 189 -1.93 -11.66 1.23
CA ALA A 189 -2.63 -12.87 1.66
C ALA A 189 -1.86 -13.62 2.75
N ARG A 190 -2.57 -14.06 3.79
CA ARG A 190 -2.01 -14.91 4.85
C ARG A 190 -1.45 -16.21 4.25
N PRO A 191 -0.16 -16.57 4.49
CA PRO A 191 0.43 -17.78 3.94
C PRO A 191 -0.33 -19.06 4.27
N VAL A 192 -0.36 -19.98 3.31
CA VAL A 192 -1.02 -21.30 3.41
C VAL A 192 -0.01 -22.45 3.31
N GLY A 193 0.99 -22.43 4.19
CA GLY A 193 1.95 -23.53 4.37
C GLY A 193 3.42 -23.11 4.39
N ARG A 194 4.29 -24.08 4.68
CA ARG A 194 5.75 -23.91 4.63
C ARG A 194 6.25 -24.10 3.19
N VAL A 195 7.10 -23.19 2.74
CA VAL A 195 7.89 -23.29 1.50
C VAL A 195 9.23 -23.97 1.85
N ASN A 196 10.07 -24.29 0.88
CA ASN A 196 11.46 -24.69 1.12
C ASN A 196 12.44 -23.52 0.86
N PRO A 197 13.62 -23.47 1.51
CA PRO A 197 14.64 -22.46 1.21
C PRO A 197 15.09 -22.54 -0.26
N SER A 198 15.30 -21.38 -0.90
CA SER A 198 15.71 -21.31 -2.31
C SER A 198 17.23 -21.19 -2.49
N GLN A 199 17.71 -21.44 -3.71
CA GLN A 199 19.12 -21.20 -4.05
C GLN A 199 19.48 -19.71 -3.94
N GLN A 200 18.56 -18.80 -4.28
CA GLN A 200 18.73 -17.36 -4.05
C GLN A 200 18.89 -17.04 -2.56
N ALA A 201 18.05 -17.60 -1.69
CA ALA A 201 18.15 -17.40 -0.25
C ALA A 201 19.53 -17.82 0.31
N ALA A 202 20.02 -18.99 -0.09
CA ALA A 202 21.36 -19.45 0.31
C ALA A 202 22.48 -18.53 -0.18
N GLY A 203 22.40 -18.03 -1.42
CA GLY A 203 23.38 -17.10 -1.98
C GLY A 203 23.34 -15.70 -1.33
N ALA A 204 22.15 -15.20 -0.98
CA ALA A 204 21.98 -13.93 -0.25
C ALA A 204 22.58 -14.02 1.16
N ILE A 205 22.34 -15.12 1.89
CA ILE A 205 23.02 -15.38 3.18
C ILE A 205 24.54 -15.39 3.00
N TYR A 206 25.06 -16.11 1.99
CA TYR A 206 26.50 -16.19 1.74
C TYR A 206 27.11 -14.81 1.41
N TYR A 207 26.40 -13.96 0.67
CA TYR A 207 26.82 -12.56 0.47
C TYR A 207 26.93 -11.81 1.80
N ALA A 208 25.88 -11.85 2.63
CA ALA A 208 25.86 -11.16 3.92
C ALA A 208 26.91 -11.69 4.91
N GLN A 209 27.16 -13.01 4.94
CA GLN A 209 28.25 -13.63 5.70
C GLN A 209 29.62 -13.05 5.30
N LYS A 210 29.85 -12.78 4.01
CA LYS A 210 31.09 -12.13 3.52
C LYS A 210 31.20 -10.64 3.89
N LYS A 211 30.20 -10.05 4.56
CA LYS A 211 30.20 -8.66 5.06
C LYS A 211 30.30 -8.55 6.58
N LEU A 212 30.30 -9.66 7.32
CA LEU A 212 30.52 -9.69 8.78
C LEU A 212 31.78 -8.89 9.16
N GLY A 213 31.69 -8.06 10.20
CA GLY A 213 32.76 -7.16 10.64
C GLY A 213 32.84 -5.81 9.90
N THR A 214 32.09 -5.60 8.81
CA THR A 214 32.04 -4.30 8.12
C THR A 214 31.29 -3.27 8.96
N GLU A 215 31.83 -2.06 9.13
CA GLU A 215 31.14 -0.98 9.85
C GLU A 215 29.86 -0.51 9.14
N TYR A 216 28.82 -0.23 9.92
CA TYR A 216 27.59 0.40 9.45
C TYR A 216 27.85 1.79 8.82
N LEU A 217 27.09 2.14 7.78
CA LEU A 217 27.02 3.48 7.21
C LEU A 217 25.56 3.83 6.89
N TRP A 218 25.04 4.93 7.46
CA TRP A 218 23.71 5.43 7.12
C TRP A 218 23.64 5.81 5.63
N GLY A 219 22.66 5.27 4.89
CA GLY A 219 22.59 5.39 3.43
C GLY A 219 23.51 4.43 2.67
N GLY A 220 24.24 3.55 3.36
CA GLY A 220 25.21 2.62 2.78
C GLY A 220 24.56 1.52 1.94
N ASN A 221 25.01 1.36 0.70
CA ASN A 221 24.61 0.35 -0.28
C ASN A 221 25.77 -0.63 -0.62
N GLY A 222 26.93 -0.47 0.01
CA GLY A 222 28.12 -1.28 -0.26
C GLY A 222 28.94 -0.89 -1.49
N THR A 223 28.79 0.34 -2.00
CA THR A 223 29.56 0.79 -3.18
C THR A 223 31.05 1.03 -2.83
N PRO A 224 31.96 1.09 -3.83
CA PRO A 224 33.38 1.39 -3.59
C PRO A 224 33.60 2.73 -2.88
N GLU A 225 32.82 3.76 -3.24
CA GLU A 225 32.90 5.11 -2.67
C GLU A 225 32.46 5.14 -1.20
N GLN A 226 31.57 4.21 -0.83
CA GLN A 226 31.12 3.95 0.53
C GLN A 226 32.08 3.02 1.30
N ASN A 227 33.26 2.70 0.74
CA ASN A 227 34.22 1.70 1.26
C ASN A 227 33.57 0.33 1.52
N GLY A 228 32.57 -0.05 0.73
CA GLY A 228 31.85 -1.31 0.90
C GLY A 228 30.93 -1.40 2.11
N ARG A 229 30.58 -0.27 2.76
CA ARG A 229 29.74 -0.19 3.97
C ARG A 229 28.24 -0.12 3.67
N PHE A 230 27.41 -0.55 4.62
CA PHE A 230 25.96 -0.69 4.46
C PHE A 230 25.17 -0.12 5.64
N ASP A 231 23.91 0.26 5.41
CA ASP A 231 22.86 0.17 6.44
C ASP A 231 22.04 -1.12 6.29
N CYS A 232 21.06 -1.31 7.18
CA CYS A 232 20.24 -2.52 7.27
C CYS A 232 19.58 -2.91 5.95
N SER A 233 18.91 -1.97 5.29
CA SER A 233 18.19 -2.20 4.04
C SER A 233 19.10 -2.14 2.81
N GLY A 234 20.24 -1.45 2.89
CA GLY A 234 21.29 -1.55 1.88
C GLY A 234 22.00 -2.92 1.86
N LEU A 235 22.20 -3.55 3.02
CA LEU A 235 22.80 -4.89 3.12
C LEU A 235 21.90 -5.96 2.51
N THR A 236 20.60 -5.96 2.86
CA THR A 236 19.62 -6.91 2.31
C THR A 236 19.46 -6.74 0.80
N LEU A 237 19.40 -5.49 0.32
CA LEU A 237 19.34 -5.15 -1.11
C LEU A 237 20.56 -5.69 -1.86
N ALA A 238 21.78 -5.46 -1.36
CA ALA A 238 22.99 -5.93 -2.03
C ALA A 238 23.13 -7.46 -1.99
N ALA A 239 22.70 -8.10 -0.89
CA ALA A 239 22.67 -9.54 -0.76
C ALA A 239 21.72 -10.20 -1.77
N TYR A 240 20.49 -9.70 -1.90
CA TYR A 240 19.51 -10.22 -2.85
C TYR A 240 19.83 -9.86 -4.31
N ARG A 241 20.39 -8.68 -4.58
CA ARG A 241 20.91 -8.33 -5.91
C ARG A 241 22.01 -9.29 -6.36
N SER A 242 22.85 -9.79 -5.45
CA SER A 242 23.90 -10.76 -5.78
C SER A 242 23.38 -12.12 -6.29
N VAL A 243 22.08 -12.39 -6.13
CA VAL A 243 21.37 -13.57 -6.62
C VAL A 243 20.24 -13.24 -7.61
N GLY A 244 20.28 -12.03 -8.20
CA GLY A 244 19.36 -11.61 -9.27
C GLY A 244 17.98 -11.13 -8.81
N ILE A 245 17.81 -10.77 -7.53
CA ILE A 245 16.56 -10.20 -7.01
C ILE A 245 16.83 -8.78 -6.52
N ASP A 246 16.36 -7.79 -7.27
CA ASP A 246 16.42 -6.39 -6.86
C ASP A 246 15.32 -6.08 -5.83
N LEU A 247 15.75 -5.62 -4.65
CA LEU A 247 14.85 -5.18 -3.57
C LEU A 247 14.72 -3.65 -3.54
N PRO A 248 13.60 -3.09 -3.06
CA PRO A 248 13.47 -1.67 -2.76
C PRO A 248 14.54 -1.18 -1.78
N ARG A 249 14.83 0.13 -1.81
CA ARG A 249 15.91 0.70 -0.98
C ARG A 249 15.60 0.73 0.52
N VAL A 250 14.35 0.82 0.93
CA VAL A 250 13.96 1.09 2.32
C VAL A 250 13.26 -0.12 2.97
N ALA A 251 13.54 -0.36 4.26
CA ALA A 251 13.10 -1.54 4.99
C ALA A 251 11.57 -1.72 5.01
N ASN A 252 10.82 -0.63 5.16
CA ASN A 252 9.35 -0.65 5.20
C ASN A 252 8.67 -0.90 3.84
N ASP A 253 9.38 -0.75 2.72
CA ASP A 253 8.91 -1.20 1.40
C ASP A 253 9.41 -2.63 1.11
N GLN A 254 10.65 -3.00 1.49
CA GLN A 254 11.16 -4.39 1.43
C GLN A 254 10.26 -5.40 2.15
N TRP A 255 9.51 -4.93 3.16
CA TRP A 255 8.41 -5.68 3.80
C TRP A 255 7.51 -6.39 2.78
N ASN A 256 7.17 -5.77 1.66
CA ASN A 256 6.14 -6.28 0.75
C ASN A 256 6.67 -7.30 -0.30
N ALA A 257 7.95 -7.68 -0.25
CA ALA A 257 8.67 -8.42 -1.31
C ALA A 257 8.28 -9.91 -1.46
N GLY A 258 7.21 -10.33 -0.80
CA GLY A 258 6.60 -11.65 -0.90
C GLY A 258 5.69 -11.95 0.30
N PRO A 259 5.24 -13.20 0.46
CA PRO A 259 4.37 -13.60 1.57
C PRO A 259 5.03 -13.39 2.93
N HIS A 260 4.24 -13.07 3.97
CA HIS A 260 4.76 -12.83 5.33
C HIS A 260 4.63 -14.07 6.25
N PRO A 261 5.64 -14.94 6.37
CA PRO A 261 5.59 -16.14 7.23
C PRO A 261 5.52 -15.79 8.72
N LYS A 262 4.90 -16.67 9.51
CA LYS A 262 4.96 -16.60 10.98
C LYS A 262 6.36 -16.96 11.51
N ARG A 263 6.60 -16.68 12.80
CA ARG A 263 7.83 -17.03 13.53
C ARG A 263 8.15 -18.53 13.45
N GLU A 264 7.15 -19.41 13.45
CA GLU A 264 7.30 -20.87 13.37
C GLU A 264 7.41 -21.39 11.92
N GLU A 265 7.29 -20.50 10.93
CA GLU A 265 7.31 -20.79 9.50
C GLU A 265 8.58 -20.22 8.83
N LEU A 266 9.47 -19.56 9.60
CA LEU A 266 10.71 -18.92 9.12
C LEU A 266 11.72 -19.93 8.53
N LEU A 267 12.33 -19.52 7.42
CA LEU A 267 13.34 -20.26 6.66
C LEU A 267 14.57 -19.37 6.46
N PRO A 268 15.80 -19.93 6.45
CA PRO A 268 16.99 -19.18 6.09
C PRO A 268 16.79 -18.44 4.76
N GLY A 269 16.97 -17.12 4.78
CA GLY A 269 16.71 -16.18 3.69
C GLY A 269 15.61 -15.18 4.00
N ASP A 270 14.54 -15.59 4.70
CA ASP A 270 13.42 -14.70 5.01
C ASP A 270 13.93 -13.41 5.68
N LEU A 271 13.51 -12.25 5.19
CA LEU A 271 13.84 -10.97 5.81
C LEU A 271 13.04 -10.84 7.09
N VAL A 272 13.67 -10.37 8.16
CA VAL A 272 13.07 -10.17 9.49
C VAL A 272 13.15 -8.70 9.85
N PHE A 273 12.03 -8.15 10.33
CA PHE A 273 11.81 -6.71 10.44
C PHE A 273 11.45 -6.30 11.85
N PHE A 274 11.83 -5.07 12.21
CA PHE A 274 11.65 -4.53 13.56
C PHE A 274 11.09 -3.10 13.52
N SER A 275 10.21 -2.80 14.46
CA SER A 275 9.53 -1.52 14.59
C SER A 275 9.22 -1.20 16.04
N ASP A 276 9.23 0.08 16.38
CA ASP A 276 8.76 0.59 17.66
C ASP A 276 7.21 0.70 17.71
N ASP A 277 6.53 0.53 16.56
CA ASP A 277 5.08 0.35 16.42
C ASP A 277 4.78 -0.99 15.72
N LEU A 278 4.46 -2.01 16.51
CA LEU A 278 4.14 -3.36 16.02
C LEU A 278 2.81 -3.48 15.25
N THR A 279 2.09 -2.36 15.07
CA THR A 279 0.79 -2.28 14.39
C THR A 279 0.86 -1.62 13.01
N ASN A 280 2.01 -1.02 12.67
CA ASN A 280 2.18 -0.19 11.47
C ASN A 280 3.44 -0.58 10.68
N SER A 281 3.27 -1.28 9.55
CA SER A 281 4.38 -1.67 8.68
C SER A 281 5.14 -0.48 8.08
N ARG A 282 4.52 0.71 7.97
CA ARG A 282 5.21 1.92 7.49
C ARG A 282 6.22 2.45 8.53
N ALA A 283 6.08 2.06 9.81
CA ALA A 283 7.00 2.39 10.91
C ALA A 283 8.14 1.37 11.11
N ILE A 284 8.30 0.38 10.21
CA ILE A 284 9.46 -0.53 10.21
C ILE A 284 10.75 0.28 10.06
N ARG A 285 11.63 0.20 11.06
CA ARG A 285 12.90 0.95 11.13
C ARG A 285 14.15 0.10 10.86
N HIS A 286 14.04 -1.22 10.92
CA HIS A 286 15.19 -2.12 10.80
C HIS A 286 14.83 -3.43 10.10
N VAL A 287 15.83 -4.04 9.46
CA VAL A 287 15.73 -5.31 8.74
C VAL A 287 17.04 -6.11 8.78
N GLY A 288 16.94 -7.43 8.86
CA GLY A 288 18.05 -8.37 8.69
C GLY A 288 17.64 -9.61 7.88
N ILE A 289 18.60 -10.45 7.51
CA ILE A 289 18.36 -11.72 6.80
C ILE A 289 18.36 -12.86 7.83
N TYR A 290 17.26 -13.59 7.98
CA TYR A 290 17.22 -14.75 8.87
C TYR A 290 18.15 -15.86 8.38
N VAL A 291 18.92 -16.48 9.29
CA VAL A 291 19.86 -17.56 8.97
C VAL A 291 19.48 -18.91 9.59
N GLY A 292 18.37 -18.97 10.34
CA GLY A 292 18.00 -20.14 11.14
C GLY A 292 18.37 -19.97 12.63
N GLY A 293 17.94 -20.94 13.45
CA GLY A 293 18.31 -21.03 14.86
C GLY A 293 17.90 -19.85 15.76
N GLY A 294 16.99 -18.97 15.30
CA GLY A 294 16.63 -17.74 16.02
C GLY A 294 17.53 -16.53 15.75
N TYR A 295 18.45 -16.61 14.79
CA TYR A 295 19.42 -15.54 14.45
C TYR A 295 19.23 -14.95 13.05
N MET A 296 19.65 -13.70 12.89
CA MET A 296 19.79 -13.01 11.59
C MET A 296 21.22 -12.53 11.36
N ILE A 297 21.54 -12.15 10.12
CA ILE A 297 22.65 -11.25 9.79
C ILE A 297 22.07 -9.89 9.41
N ASP A 298 22.59 -8.82 10.01
CA ASP A 298 22.10 -7.46 9.81
C ASP A 298 23.21 -6.40 9.84
N ALA A 299 22.86 -5.16 9.49
CA ALA A 299 23.68 -3.98 9.72
C ALA A 299 22.94 -3.08 10.73
N PRO A 300 23.17 -3.23 12.05
CA PRO A 300 22.19 -2.82 13.06
C PRO A 300 22.02 -1.30 13.23
N ARG A 301 23.13 -0.55 13.37
CA ARG A 301 23.11 0.90 13.60
C ARG A 301 24.50 1.53 13.52
N THR A 302 24.55 2.86 13.43
CA THR A 302 25.77 3.66 13.56
C THR A 302 26.58 3.29 14.80
N GLY A 303 27.90 3.20 14.64
CA GLY A 303 28.84 2.77 15.68
C GLY A 303 28.89 1.25 15.91
N ALA A 304 28.24 0.45 15.07
CA ALA A 304 28.30 -1.02 15.11
C ALA A 304 28.81 -1.60 13.78
N VAL A 305 29.18 -2.88 13.81
CA VAL A 305 29.53 -3.69 12.63
C VAL A 305 28.40 -4.66 12.28
N ILE A 306 28.38 -5.07 11.01
CA ILE A 306 27.57 -6.20 10.52
C ILE A 306 27.95 -7.46 11.28
N ARG A 307 26.95 -8.15 11.84
CA ARG A 307 27.16 -9.31 12.71
C ARG A 307 25.96 -10.27 12.66
N PHE A 308 25.97 -11.26 13.54
CA PHE A 308 24.75 -11.97 13.92
C PHE A 308 24.12 -11.31 15.14
N ASP A 309 22.80 -11.11 15.11
CA ASP A 309 21.97 -10.71 16.26
C ASP A 309 20.77 -11.67 16.37
N PRO A 310 20.19 -11.85 17.58
CA PRO A 310 18.98 -12.64 17.77
C PRO A 310 17.74 -11.92 17.20
N VAL A 311 16.79 -12.67 16.66
CA VAL A 311 15.50 -12.12 16.16
C VAL A 311 14.42 -12.09 17.24
N ASP A 312 14.67 -12.69 18.41
CA ASP A 312 13.73 -12.73 19.53
C ASP A 312 13.91 -11.53 20.46
N THR A 313 13.43 -10.38 19.99
CA THR A 313 13.43 -9.09 20.68
C THR A 313 12.02 -8.48 20.72
N PRO A 314 11.70 -7.61 21.70
CA PRO A 314 10.35 -7.05 21.84
C PRO A 314 9.87 -6.19 20.66
N ASP A 315 10.80 -5.67 19.85
CA ASP A 315 10.53 -4.84 18.66
C ASP A 315 10.34 -5.67 17.37
N TYR A 316 10.31 -7.01 17.45
CA TYR A 316 10.10 -7.87 16.28
C TYR A 316 8.71 -7.69 15.66
N PHE A 317 8.67 -7.09 14.47
CA PHE A 317 7.44 -6.83 13.72
C PHE A 317 6.92 -8.10 13.03
N GLY A 318 7.78 -8.79 12.30
CA GLY A 318 7.41 -9.92 11.45
C GLY A 318 8.51 -10.28 10.46
N ALA A 319 8.17 -11.10 9.47
CA ALA A 319 9.08 -11.50 8.41
C ALA A 319 8.43 -11.52 7.03
N THR A 320 9.26 -11.53 5.99
CA THR A 320 8.85 -11.61 4.57
C THR A 320 9.72 -12.62 3.84
N ARG A 321 9.06 -13.56 3.17
CA ARG A 321 9.71 -14.52 2.27
C ARG A 321 9.92 -13.88 0.92
N VAL A 322 11.14 -13.40 0.67
CA VAL A 322 11.49 -12.73 -0.59
C VAL A 322 11.22 -13.64 -1.79
N THR A 323 10.51 -13.11 -2.77
CA THR A 323 10.23 -13.74 -4.06
C THR A 323 10.62 -12.78 -5.19
N GLU A 324 11.07 -13.33 -6.32
CA GLU A 324 11.43 -12.52 -7.49
C GLU A 324 10.22 -11.74 -8.04
N ASP A 325 9.06 -12.39 -8.13
CA ASP A 325 7.78 -11.77 -8.51
C ASP A 325 7.36 -10.67 -7.52
N GLY A 326 7.39 -10.96 -6.22
CA GLY A 326 6.98 -10.00 -5.18
C GLY A 326 7.90 -8.79 -5.10
N ALA A 327 9.21 -8.98 -5.25
CA ALA A 327 10.18 -7.88 -5.33
C ALA A 327 9.93 -6.99 -6.57
N LYS A 328 9.73 -7.60 -7.75
CA LYS A 328 9.41 -6.89 -9.01
C LYS A 328 8.02 -6.26 -9.04
N ALA A 329 7.12 -6.65 -8.13
CA ALA A 329 5.78 -6.07 -8.00
C ALA A 329 5.74 -4.87 -7.05
N ILE A 330 6.80 -4.61 -6.28
CA ILE A 330 6.92 -3.34 -5.54
C ILE A 330 7.38 -2.27 -6.54
N PRO A 331 6.63 -1.17 -6.72
CA PRO A 331 7.06 -0.14 -7.65
C PRO A 331 8.33 0.60 -7.17
N GLU A 332 9.33 0.70 -8.04
CA GLU A 332 10.66 1.26 -7.71
C GLU A 332 10.66 2.79 -7.44
N GLU A 333 9.72 3.53 -8.02
CA GLU A 333 9.59 5.00 -7.85
C GLU A 333 8.74 5.35 -6.60
N PRO A 334 9.03 6.47 -5.90
CA PRO A 334 8.20 7.02 -4.83
C PRO A 334 6.76 7.27 -5.29
N VAL A 335 5.78 7.08 -4.38
CA VAL A 335 4.33 7.21 -4.65
C VAL A 335 4.01 8.42 -5.53
N GLU A 336 4.52 9.59 -5.15
CA GLU A 336 4.30 10.89 -5.81
C GLU A 336 4.61 10.86 -7.32
N LYS A 337 5.72 10.24 -7.73
CA LYS A 337 6.10 10.12 -9.16
C LYS A 337 5.35 9.03 -9.92
N ARG A 338 4.89 7.97 -9.23
CA ARG A 338 4.05 6.94 -9.88
C ARG A 338 2.71 7.52 -10.27
N VAL A 339 2.20 8.34 -9.35
CA VAL A 339 0.99 9.12 -9.46
C VAL A 339 1.10 10.19 -10.57
N GLU A 340 2.27 10.79 -10.81
CA GLU A 340 2.54 11.62 -12.01
C GLU A 340 2.53 10.82 -13.33
N ARG A 341 2.93 9.53 -13.31
CA ARG A 341 3.14 8.75 -14.55
C ARG A 341 1.88 8.12 -15.13
N ALA A 342 0.86 7.82 -14.32
CA ALA A 342 -0.43 7.28 -14.77
C ALA A 342 -1.30 8.30 -15.55
N GLU A 343 -0.69 9.40 -15.98
CA GLU A 343 -1.37 10.58 -16.55
C GLU A 343 -0.88 10.91 -17.97
N GLU A 344 0.19 10.24 -18.44
CA GLU A 344 0.54 10.15 -19.87
C GLU A 344 -0.48 9.26 -20.60
N LYS A 345 -1.66 9.84 -20.90
CA LYS A 345 -2.79 9.16 -21.54
C LYS A 345 -2.38 8.25 -22.72
N PRO A 346 -3.05 7.09 -22.90
CA PRO A 346 -3.11 6.49 -24.22
C PRO A 346 -3.82 7.45 -25.19
N GLU A 347 -3.20 7.70 -26.34
CA GLU A 347 -3.86 8.37 -27.46
C GLU A 347 -5.08 7.54 -27.92
N GLY A 348 -6.20 8.20 -28.20
CA GLY A 348 -7.45 7.52 -28.59
C GLY A 348 -8.58 7.52 -27.56
N ARG A 349 -8.55 8.38 -26.52
CA ARG A 349 -9.73 8.61 -25.68
C ARG A 349 -10.81 9.41 -26.44
N GLU A 350 -11.64 8.69 -27.19
CA GLU A 350 -12.94 9.18 -27.65
C GLU A 350 -13.72 9.76 -26.45
N LYS A 351 -14.45 10.85 -26.66
CA LYS A 351 -15.24 11.46 -25.57
C LYS A 351 -16.33 10.49 -25.10
N PRO A 352 -16.75 10.55 -23.83
CA PRO A 352 -18.02 9.96 -23.43
C PRO A 352 -19.13 10.49 -24.36
N VAL A 353 -19.88 9.58 -24.96
CA VAL A 353 -21.13 9.94 -25.66
C VAL A 353 -22.12 10.31 -24.56
N GLU A 354 -22.49 11.57 -24.49
CA GLU A 354 -23.65 11.97 -23.68
C GLU A 354 -24.89 11.27 -24.25
N PRO A 355 -25.80 10.74 -23.42
CA PRO A 355 -27.04 10.17 -23.93
C PRO A 355 -27.89 11.32 -24.49
N GLU A 356 -27.90 11.46 -25.82
CA GLU A 356 -28.78 12.40 -26.49
C GLU A 356 -30.22 12.15 -26.03
N LYS A 357 -30.94 13.22 -25.70
CA LYS A 357 -32.37 13.14 -25.45
C LYS A 357 -33.06 12.78 -26.75
N GLY A 358 -33.31 11.49 -26.96
CA GLY A 358 -34.10 11.00 -28.08
C GLY A 358 -35.47 11.69 -28.08
N THR A 359 -35.64 12.66 -28.97
CA THR A 359 -36.95 13.16 -29.38
C THR A 359 -37.65 11.99 -30.06
N GLY A 360 -38.70 11.48 -29.44
CA GLY A 360 -39.50 10.40 -30.01
C GLY A 360 -40.17 10.88 -31.29
N GLU A 361 -39.74 10.35 -32.42
CA GLU A 361 -40.38 10.57 -33.71
C GLU A 361 -41.51 9.53 -33.84
N GLU A 362 -42.76 9.96 -33.65
CA GLU A 362 -43.93 9.13 -33.92
C GLU A 362 -44.12 8.95 -35.43
N PRO A 363 -44.55 7.77 -35.91
CA PRO A 363 -44.59 7.45 -37.33
C PRO A 363 -45.70 8.19 -38.09
N ASP A 364 -45.39 8.58 -39.33
CA ASP A 364 -46.28 9.23 -40.29
C ASP A 364 -47.60 8.45 -40.52
N ALA A 365 -48.71 9.19 -40.53
CA ALA A 365 -50.06 8.69 -40.76
C ALA A 365 -50.97 9.70 -41.48
N GLY A 366 -50.57 10.15 -42.68
CA GLY A 366 -51.47 10.36 -43.83
C GLY A 366 -52.62 11.37 -43.72
N THR A 367 -52.44 12.52 -44.39
CA THR A 367 -53.46 13.29 -45.15
C THR A 367 -54.87 13.49 -44.56
N ASP A 368 -55.20 14.74 -44.18
CA ASP A 368 -56.41 15.39 -44.71
C ASP A 368 -56.33 16.94 -44.72
N GLU A 369 -57.39 17.62 -45.15
CA GLU A 369 -57.45 19.02 -45.62
C GLU A 369 -57.21 20.19 -44.62
N SER A 370 -56.70 21.30 -45.19
CA SER A 370 -56.79 22.73 -44.78
C SER A 370 -58.25 23.22 -44.55
N PRO A 371 -58.56 24.37 -43.88
CA PRO A 371 -58.02 25.71 -44.24
C PRO A 371 -58.01 26.90 -43.22
N GLU A 372 -57.40 28.01 -43.68
CA GLU A 372 -57.72 29.45 -43.45
C GLU A 372 -57.47 30.19 -42.09
N GLY A 373 -57.21 31.52 -42.18
CA GLY A 373 -57.04 32.48 -41.07
C GLY A 373 -55.60 32.98 -40.85
N ASP A 374 -55.00 33.80 -41.73
CA ASP A 374 -55.12 35.28 -41.84
C ASP A 374 -54.89 36.12 -40.56
N GLU A 375 -53.71 36.76 -40.44
CA GLU A 375 -53.51 38.23 -40.60
C GLU A 375 -52.08 38.67 -40.17
N ALA A 376 -51.61 39.84 -40.64
CA ALA A 376 -50.31 40.42 -40.28
C ALA A 376 -50.34 41.96 -40.26
N VAL A 377 -49.68 42.60 -39.26
CA VAL A 377 -49.58 44.07 -39.11
C VAL A 377 -48.19 44.48 -38.59
N GLU A 378 -47.71 45.69 -38.93
CA GLU A 378 -46.31 46.13 -38.82
C GLU A 378 -45.91 46.98 -37.58
N ALA A 379 -44.59 46.93 -37.32
CA ALA A 379 -43.62 47.94 -36.85
C ALA A 379 -44.02 49.31 -36.22
N GLY A 380 -43.16 49.74 -35.27
CA GLY A 380 -42.93 51.15 -34.85
C GLY A 380 -43.52 51.52 -33.47
N GLY A 381 -42.88 52.31 -32.59
CA GLY A 381 -41.50 52.83 -32.53
C GLY A 381 -41.40 54.33 -32.22
N SER A 382 -41.08 54.72 -30.97
CA SER A 382 -40.63 56.08 -30.54
C SER A 382 -40.21 56.14 -29.04
N ASP A 383 -39.49 57.20 -28.68
CA ASP A 383 -38.79 57.54 -27.40
C ASP A 383 -39.01 59.08 -27.13
N PRO A 384 -38.50 59.80 -26.08
CA PRO A 384 -38.06 59.53 -24.69
C PRO A 384 -38.82 60.37 -23.61
N GLY A 385 -38.45 60.31 -22.31
CA GLY A 385 -38.76 61.44 -21.40
C GLY A 385 -38.58 61.43 -19.85
N ARG A 386 -37.33 61.58 -19.36
CA ARG A 386 -36.91 62.48 -18.23
C ARG A 386 -37.03 62.09 -16.72
N GLU A 387 -35.90 62.32 -16.02
CA GLU A 387 -35.51 62.27 -14.57
C GLU A 387 -35.84 63.55 -13.74
N PRO A 388 -35.39 63.78 -12.46
CA PRO A 388 -34.45 63.08 -11.52
C PRO A 388 -35.08 62.80 -10.10
N THR A 389 -34.43 62.57 -8.92
CA THR A 389 -33.07 62.67 -8.30
C THR A 389 -32.84 61.52 -7.26
N GLY A 390 -31.71 61.30 -6.55
CA GLY A 390 -30.33 61.82 -6.67
C GLY A 390 -29.50 61.93 -5.35
N GLU A 391 -28.50 61.03 -5.19
CA GLU A 391 -27.17 61.19 -4.51
C GLU A 391 -26.95 61.12 -2.95
N PRO A 392 -25.70 60.81 -2.46
CA PRO A 392 -25.42 60.20 -1.13
C PRO A 392 -24.27 60.88 -0.27
N VAL A 393 -23.80 60.21 0.82
CA VAL A 393 -22.58 60.46 1.68
C VAL A 393 -22.52 59.37 2.80
N GLU A 394 -21.43 58.95 3.49
CA GLU A 394 -19.96 58.80 3.28
C GLU A 394 -19.35 57.96 4.47
N GLU A 395 -18.04 57.67 4.54
CA GLU A 395 -17.34 57.03 5.70
C GLU A 395 -16.96 58.02 6.83
N PRO A 396 -16.42 57.56 7.99
CA PRO A 396 -14.99 57.86 8.27
C PRO A 396 -14.20 56.78 9.06
N SER A 397 -12.90 57.05 9.27
CA SER A 397 -11.87 56.14 9.84
C SER A 397 -11.23 56.65 11.15
N GLY A 398 -10.46 55.80 11.86
CA GLY A 398 -9.53 56.26 12.93
C GLY A 398 -9.07 55.22 13.97
N THR A 399 -7.77 55.23 14.30
CA THR A 399 -7.12 54.49 15.43
C THR A 399 -6.44 55.50 16.38
N PRO A 400 -6.23 55.22 17.68
CA PRO A 400 -4.84 54.91 18.13
C PRO A 400 -4.64 54.07 19.43
N THR A 401 -3.52 53.34 19.47
CA THR A 401 -2.58 53.01 20.58
C THR A 401 -3.01 52.98 22.08
N GLY A 402 -2.59 51.93 22.82
CA GLY A 402 -2.31 52.01 24.27
C GLY A 402 -2.22 50.67 25.04
N GLY A 403 -1.15 50.45 25.82
CA GLY A 403 -1.02 49.38 26.85
C GLY A 403 -0.80 50.00 28.26
N PRO A 404 -0.34 49.26 29.32
CA PRO A 404 0.26 47.91 29.30
C PRO A 404 -0.14 46.93 30.45
N ALA A 405 0.39 45.70 30.36
CA ALA A 405 0.78 44.69 31.38
C ALA A 405 0.19 44.65 32.82
N GLY A 406 -0.20 43.44 33.28
CA GLY A 406 -0.42 43.11 34.70
C GLY A 406 -0.61 41.60 35.04
N ARG A 407 0.36 41.00 35.76
CA ARG A 407 0.31 39.71 36.51
C ARG A 407 1.07 39.97 37.84
N PRO A 408 0.89 39.24 38.98
CA PRO A 408 0.92 37.76 39.03
C PRO A 408 0.11 37.03 40.16
N SER A 409 0.14 35.69 40.12
CA SER A 409 0.18 34.69 41.22
C SER A 409 -0.67 34.79 42.52
N GLY A 410 -1.38 33.70 42.86
CA GLY A 410 -1.87 33.35 44.20
C GLY A 410 -2.31 31.88 44.34
N ARG A 411 -2.08 31.23 45.49
CA ARG A 411 -2.32 29.80 45.87
C ARG A 411 -2.44 29.74 47.43
N PRO A 412 -2.59 28.61 48.15
CA PRO A 412 -3.33 27.34 47.93
C PRO A 412 -4.29 26.96 49.12
N ALA A 413 -5.11 25.90 48.96
CA ALA A 413 -5.53 24.89 49.95
C ALA A 413 -6.24 23.75 49.17
N ASP A 414 -6.09 22.43 49.37
CA ASP A 414 -6.02 21.58 50.58
C ASP A 414 -7.41 21.40 51.25
N GLY A 415 -7.93 20.18 51.50
CA GLY A 415 -7.48 18.83 51.14
C GLY A 415 -8.32 17.76 51.85
N SER A 416 -8.51 16.57 51.26
CA SER A 416 -8.97 15.37 51.98
C SER A 416 -8.75 14.09 51.16
N ALA A 417 -8.54 12.97 51.85
CA ALA A 417 -8.51 11.63 51.29
C ALA A 417 -9.56 10.77 51.99
N ASP A 418 -10.05 9.72 51.32
CA ASP A 418 -10.76 8.63 51.98
C ASP A 418 -10.42 7.31 51.27
N GLY A 419 -10.49 6.20 52.01
CA GLY A 419 -10.10 4.87 51.55
C GLY A 419 -10.35 3.82 52.62
N GLY A 420 -11.27 2.90 52.32
CA GLY A 420 -11.65 1.79 53.21
C GLY A 420 -11.91 0.52 52.42
N THR A 421 -11.27 -0.58 52.85
CA THR A 421 -11.34 -1.90 52.21
C THR A 421 -12.09 -2.88 53.08
N ALA A 422 -12.87 -3.76 52.46
CA ALA A 422 -13.36 -5.03 53.01
C ALA A 422 -13.41 -6.04 51.84
N ILE A 423 -13.16 -7.34 52.02
CA ILE A 423 -12.90 -8.14 53.23
C ILE A 423 -11.58 -8.92 53.03
#